data_AF-A0A5V4BTZ2-F1
#
_entry.id   AF-A0A5V4BTZ2-F1
#
_cell.length_a   1.000
_cell.length_b   1.000
_cell.length_c   1.000
_cell.angle_alpha   90.00
_cell.angle_beta   90.00
_cell.angle_gamma   90.00
#
_symmetry.space_group_name_H-M   'P 1'
#
loop_
_entity.id
_entity.type
_entity.pdbx_description
1 polymer ?
#
loop_
_entity_poly.entity_id
_entity_poly.type
_entity_poly.pdbx_seq_one_letter_code
_entity_poly.pdbx_strand_id
1 'polypeptide(L)'
;MIDEKMSFPGYIAIIPVLGASLIIASNGNDLVVSKLLSVRPVVFFGLISYPLYLWHWPIYSFYRSIFAGSPDYHELILLLLSSFFLAILTYYLIEKPLRNARNKYITAILLALSVFGTGLIGAFIFHINGVKDREINKSAGEYASV
;
A
#
# COMPACT_ATOMS: atom_id res chain seq x y z
N MET A 1 -29.35 5.30 5.36
CA MET A 1 -29.34 6.32 4.28
C MET A 1 -27.89 6.64 3.97
N ILE A 2 -27.29 5.87 3.05
CA ILE A 2 -26.03 6.20 2.40
C ILE A 2 -26.44 6.51 0.97
N ASP A 3 -26.43 7.79 0.61
CA ASP A 3 -26.82 8.23 -0.73
C ASP A 3 -25.62 8.05 -1.66
N GLU A 4 -25.81 7.24 -2.69
CA GLU A 4 -24.82 6.89 -3.73
C GLU A 4 -24.43 8.10 -4.61
N LYS A 5 -25.10 9.26 -4.42
CA LYS A 5 -24.85 10.51 -5.16
C LYS A 5 -23.88 11.48 -4.50
N MET A 6 -23.31 11.16 -3.33
CA MET A 6 -22.21 11.98 -2.80
C MET A 6 -20.95 11.69 -3.61
N SER A 7 -20.63 12.61 -4.53
CA SER A 7 -19.35 12.64 -5.24
C SER A 7 -18.24 12.60 -4.20
N PHE A 8 -17.55 11.48 -4.08
CA PHE A 8 -16.43 11.35 -3.16
C PHE A 8 -15.18 11.92 -3.83
N PRO A 9 -14.44 12.86 -3.21
CA PRO A 9 -14.69 13.52 -1.93
C PRO A 9 -15.54 14.79 -2.12
N GLY A 10 -16.70 14.85 -1.45
CA GLY A 10 -17.59 16.01 -1.52
C GLY A 10 -17.13 17.14 -0.63
N TYR A 11 -17.89 18.25 -0.57
CA TYR A 11 -17.60 19.40 0.29
C TYR A 11 -17.36 19.06 1.78
N ILE A 12 -17.85 17.90 2.25
CA ILE A 12 -17.64 17.38 3.60
C ILE A 12 -16.15 17.16 3.91
N ALA A 13 -15.32 16.86 2.91
CA ALA A 13 -13.87 16.69 3.10
C ALA A 13 -13.14 18.00 3.45
N ILE A 14 -13.76 19.17 3.24
CA ILE A 14 -13.18 20.46 3.59
C ILE A 14 -13.03 20.59 5.12
N ILE A 15 -13.98 20.05 5.89
CA ILE A 15 -13.99 20.13 7.35
C ILE A 15 -12.72 19.47 7.97
N PRO A 16 -12.41 18.18 7.70
CA PRO A 16 -11.20 17.57 8.24
C PRO A 16 -9.92 18.17 7.67
N VAL A 17 -9.92 18.64 6.41
CA VAL A 17 -8.75 19.28 5.80
C VAL A 17 -8.42 20.62 6.48
N LEU A 18 -9.43 21.46 6.73
CA LEU A 18 -9.25 22.71 7.48
C LEU A 18 -8.85 22.43 8.93
N GLY A 19 -9.47 21.42 9.58
CA GLY A 19 -9.06 21.01 10.91
C GLY A 19 -7.57 20.62 10.99
N ALA A 20 -7.11 19.79 10.04
CA ALA A 20 -5.71 19.40 9.96
C ALA A 20 -4.78 20.58 9.65
N SER A 21 -5.18 21.50 8.74
CA SER A 21 -4.35 22.65 8.38
C SER A 21 -4.19 23.64 9.55
N LEU A 22 -5.25 23.89 10.32
CA LEU A 22 -5.19 24.73 11.51
C LEU A 22 -4.28 24.12 12.59
N ILE A 23 -4.35 22.80 12.80
CA ILE A 23 -3.47 22.09 13.75
C ILE A 23 -2.00 22.16 13.33
N ILE A 24 -1.70 22.06 12.03
CA ILE A 24 -0.33 22.20 11.52
C ILE A 24 0.14 23.65 11.64
N ALA A 25 -0.73 24.62 11.29
CA ALA A 25 -0.43 26.04 11.36
C ALA A 25 -0.20 26.55 12.80
N SER A 26 -0.82 25.91 13.80
CA SER A 26 -0.59 26.25 15.20
C SER A 26 0.80 25.83 15.71
N ASN A 27 1.60 25.13 14.89
CA ASN A 27 3.00 24.77 15.15
C ASN A 27 3.24 24.12 16.53
N GLY A 28 2.26 23.34 17.02
CA GLY A 28 2.36 22.67 18.32
C GLY A 28 2.33 23.60 19.55
N ASN A 29 1.90 24.86 19.42
CA ASN A 29 1.72 25.77 20.56
C ASN A 29 0.66 25.23 21.53
N ASP A 30 1.14 24.56 22.60
CA ASP A 30 0.48 24.07 23.82
C ASP A 30 -0.99 23.61 23.76
N LEU A 31 -1.47 23.21 22.58
CA LEU A 31 -2.77 22.60 22.43
C LEU A 31 -2.70 21.18 23.01
N VAL A 32 -3.60 20.90 23.95
CA VAL A 32 -3.86 19.55 24.49
C VAL A 32 -3.96 18.51 23.36
N VAL A 33 -4.53 18.91 22.22
CA VAL A 33 -4.63 18.14 20.98
C VAL A 33 -3.25 17.72 20.44
N SER A 34 -2.27 18.62 20.40
CA SER A 34 -0.91 18.31 19.95
C SER A 34 -0.22 17.32 20.90
N LYS A 35 -0.41 17.44 22.21
CA LYS A 35 0.10 16.48 23.20
C LYS A 35 -0.55 15.10 23.04
N LEU A 36 -1.86 15.05 22.80
CA LEU A 36 -2.62 13.80 22.61
C LEU A 36 -2.23 13.09 21.30
N LEU A 37 -2.04 13.84 20.21
CA LEU A 37 -1.60 13.31 18.91
C LEU A 37 -0.13 12.87 18.92
N SER A 38 0.71 13.48 19.77
CA SER A 38 2.13 13.17 19.88
C SER A 38 2.45 11.97 20.77
N VAL A 39 1.43 11.29 21.32
CA VAL A 39 1.64 10.12 22.16
C VAL A 39 2.22 8.98 21.32
N ARG A 40 3.33 8.39 21.77
CA ARG A 40 4.10 7.36 21.06
C ARG A 40 3.26 6.26 20.37
N PRO A 41 2.26 5.62 21.01
CA PRO A 41 1.43 4.62 20.35
C PRO A 41 0.62 5.17 19.17
N VAL A 42 0.04 6.37 19.28
CA VAL A 42 -0.73 7.00 18.19
C VAL A 42 0.16 7.24 16.98
N VAL A 43 1.34 7.81 17.22
CA VAL A 43 2.35 8.02 16.17
C VAL A 43 2.81 6.69 15.58
N PHE A 44 3.02 5.66 16.41
CA PHE A 44 3.42 4.33 15.94
C PHE A 44 2.39 3.71 14.98
N PHE A 45 1.10 3.70 15.35
CA PHE A 45 0.04 3.22 14.47
C PHE A 45 -0.05 4.03 13.18
N GLY A 46 0.14 5.35 13.24
CA GLY A 46 0.23 6.20 12.05
C GLY A 46 1.40 5.82 11.14
N LEU A 47 2.57 5.51 11.71
CA LEU A 47 3.78 5.16 10.97
C LEU A 47 3.66 3.80 10.25
N ILE A 48 3.03 2.81 10.87
CA ILE A 48 2.84 1.49 10.25
C ILE A 48 1.62 1.42 9.33
N SER A 49 0.78 2.45 9.31
CA SER A 49 -0.48 2.45 8.54
C SER A 49 -0.24 2.26 7.04
N TYR A 50 0.80 2.89 6.50
CA TYR A 50 1.18 2.79 5.09
C TYR A 50 1.63 1.36 4.70
N PRO A 51 2.63 0.76 5.36
CA PRO A 51 3.04 -0.61 5.00
C PRO A 51 1.94 -1.63 5.32
N LEU A 52 1.10 -1.40 6.34
CA LEU A 52 -0.06 -2.25 6.60
C LEU A 52 -1.06 -2.21 5.45
N TYR A 53 -1.34 -1.01 4.93
CA TYR A 53 -2.16 -0.84 3.73
C TYR A 53 -1.55 -1.57 2.52
N LEU A 54 -0.23 -1.58 2.40
CA LEU A 54 0.44 -2.28 1.30
C LEU A 54 0.29 -3.81 1.41
N TRP A 55 0.43 -4.40 2.60
CA TRP A 55 0.51 -5.85 2.78
C TRP A 55 -0.84 -6.57 2.95
N HIS A 56 -1.86 -5.92 3.53
CA HIS A 56 -3.12 -6.62 3.80
C HIS A 56 -3.83 -7.11 2.52
N TRP A 57 -3.83 -6.31 1.45
CA TRP A 57 -4.44 -6.68 0.16
C TRP A 57 -3.73 -7.84 -0.53
N PRO A 58 -2.39 -7.81 -0.75
CA PRO A 58 -1.64 -8.92 -1.32
C PRO A 58 -1.84 -10.23 -0.56
N ILE A 59 -1.74 -10.20 0.77
CA ILE A 59 -1.90 -11.40 1.61
C ILE A 59 -3.30 -11.99 1.43
N TYR A 60 -4.33 -11.15 1.45
CA TYR A 60 -5.71 -11.59 1.20
C TYR A 60 -5.91 -12.13 -0.22
N SER A 61 -5.30 -11.48 -1.23
CA SER A 61 -5.38 -11.94 -2.62
C SER A 61 -4.66 -13.27 -2.83
N PHE A 62 -3.51 -13.48 -2.20
CA PHE A 62 -2.79 -14.76 -2.24
C PHE A 62 -3.59 -15.86 -1.55
N TYR A 63 -4.17 -15.56 -0.39
CA TYR A 63 -5.04 -16.50 0.31
C TYR A 63 -6.20 -16.96 -0.59
N ARG A 64 -6.93 -16.03 -1.23
CA ARG A 64 -8.04 -16.38 -2.15
C ARG A 64 -7.59 -17.09 -3.43
N SER A 65 -6.33 -16.99 -3.81
CA SER A 65 -5.79 -17.68 -4.99
C SER A 65 -5.45 -19.15 -4.67
N ILE A 66 -5.06 -19.44 -3.42
CA ILE A 66 -4.66 -20.77 -2.98
C ILE A 66 -5.86 -21.54 -2.41
N PHE A 67 -6.70 -20.87 -1.63
CA PHE A 67 -7.86 -21.44 -0.97
C PHE A 67 -9.14 -20.99 -1.68
N ALA A 68 -9.90 -21.96 -2.20
CA ALA A 68 -11.21 -21.71 -2.76
C ALA A 68 -12.24 -21.54 -1.63
N GLY A 69 -12.43 -20.31 -1.14
CA GLY A 69 -13.40 -20.03 -0.10
C GLY A 69 -13.25 -18.65 0.54
N SER A 70 -14.27 -18.26 1.32
CA SER A 70 -14.15 -17.14 2.24
C SER A 70 -13.37 -17.60 3.48
N PRO A 71 -12.40 -16.82 3.96
CA PRO A 71 -11.62 -17.20 5.14
C PRO A 71 -12.51 -17.31 6.37
N ASP A 72 -12.26 -18.33 7.19
CA ASP A 72 -12.87 -18.45 8.51
C ASP A 72 -12.32 -17.38 9.48
N TYR A 73 -12.96 -17.16 10.61
CA TYR A 73 -12.55 -16.14 11.60
C TYR A 73 -11.10 -16.34 12.07
N HIS A 74 -10.67 -17.59 12.26
CA HIS A 74 -9.30 -17.91 12.66
C HIS A 74 -8.29 -17.53 11.57
N GLU A 75 -8.64 -17.76 10.31
CA GLU A 75 -7.79 -17.44 9.16
C GLU A 75 -7.71 -15.93 8.97
N LEU A 76 -8.82 -15.20 9.09
CA LEU A 76 -8.81 -13.73 9.05
C LEU A 76 -7.87 -13.13 10.10
N ILE A 77 -7.86 -13.66 11.32
CA ILE A 77 -6.94 -13.22 12.38
C ILE A 77 -5.49 -13.51 11.98
N LEU A 78 -5.21 -14.70 11.44
CA LEU A 78 -3.86 -15.06 10.97
C LEU A 78 -3.39 -14.17 9.80
N LEU A 79 -4.27 -13.87 8.85
CA LEU A 79 -3.98 -12.96 7.74
C LEU A 79 -3.68 -11.55 8.25
N LEU A 80 -4.47 -11.05 9.20
CA LEU A 80 -4.29 -9.73 9.80
C LEU A 80 -2.98 -9.65 10.58
N LEU A 81 -2.68 -10.65 11.41
CA LEU A 81 -1.42 -10.73 12.16
C LEU A 81 -0.21 -10.83 11.22
N SER A 82 -0.31 -11.61 10.16
CA SER A 82 0.75 -11.73 9.14
C SER A 82 0.97 -10.39 8.44
N SER A 83 -0.11 -9.70 8.07
CA SER A 83 -0.05 -8.35 7.47
C SER A 83 0.60 -7.34 8.40
N PHE A 84 0.24 -7.38 9.69
CA PHE A 84 0.80 -6.49 10.70
C PHE A 84 2.29 -6.76 10.95
N PHE A 85 2.67 -8.04 11.01
CA PHE A 85 4.07 -8.44 11.16
C PHE A 85 4.92 -7.99 9.96
N LEU A 86 4.46 -8.24 8.73
CA LEU A 86 5.12 -7.79 7.50
C LEU A 86 5.19 -6.26 7.42
N ALA A 87 4.14 -5.56 7.87
CA ALA A 87 4.10 -4.11 7.91
C ALA A 87 5.16 -3.53 8.85
N ILE A 88 5.27 -4.08 10.06
CA ILE A 88 6.31 -3.69 11.03
C ILE A 88 7.69 -3.96 10.44
N LEU A 89 7.91 -5.14 9.86
CA LEU A 89 9.19 -5.50 9.29
C LEU A 89 9.60 -4.54 8.16
N THR A 90 8.67 -4.24 7.25
CA THR A 90 8.84 -3.27 6.16
C THR A 90 9.15 -1.88 6.68
N TYR A 91 8.41 -1.43 7.70
CA TYR A 91 8.64 -0.13 8.32
C TYR A 91 10.07 -0.02 8.89
N TYR A 92 10.52 -1.02 9.65
CA TYR A 92 11.84 -0.98 10.28
C TYR A 92 13.00 -1.23 9.31
N LEU A 93 12.83 -2.11 8.32
CA LEU A 93 13.90 -2.50 7.39
C LEU A 93 14.01 -1.62 6.15
N ILE A 94 12.91 -1.02 5.69
CA ILE A 94 12.87 -0.27 4.43
C ILE A 94 12.56 1.20 4.72
N GLU A 95 11.40 1.50 5.30
CA GLU A 95 10.96 2.90 5.42
C GLU A 95 11.81 3.74 6.37
N LYS A 96 12.13 3.20 7.56
CA LYS A 96 12.95 3.89 8.55
C LYS A 96 14.37 4.21 8.03
N PRO A 97 15.13 3.28 7.43
CA PRO A 97 16.44 3.62 6.87
C PRO A 97 16.35 4.54 5.65
N LEU A 98 15.33 4.41 4.79
CA LEU A 98 15.12 5.35 3.68
C LEU A 98 14.84 6.77 4.19
N ARG A 99 13.98 6.91 5.21
CA ARG A 99 13.63 8.20 5.80
C ARG A 99 14.83 8.90 6.46
N ASN A 100 15.69 8.12 7.10
CA ASN A 100 16.87 8.62 7.79
C ASN A 100 18.14 8.58 6.91
N ALA A 101 18.01 8.33 5.61
CA ALA A 101 19.15 8.23 4.70
C ALA A 101 19.94 9.55 4.66
N ARG A 102 21.26 9.46 4.87
CA ARG A 102 22.16 10.62 4.96
C ARG A 102 22.21 11.42 3.66
N ASN A 103 22.07 10.76 2.50
CA ASN A 103 22.07 11.40 1.20
C ASN A 103 20.79 11.09 0.42
N LYS A 104 19.82 12.00 0.49
CA LYS A 104 18.50 11.86 -0.14
C LYS A 104 18.57 11.75 -1.67
N TYR A 105 19.59 12.34 -2.30
CA TYR A 105 19.77 12.28 -3.76
C TYR A 105 20.12 10.86 -4.22
N ILE A 106 21.00 10.16 -3.49
CA ILE A 106 21.35 8.78 -3.80
C ILE A 106 20.12 7.88 -3.65
N THR A 107 19.36 8.03 -2.55
CA THR A 107 18.12 7.29 -2.35
C THR A 107 17.12 7.55 -3.49
N ALA A 108 16.94 8.80 -3.92
CA ALA A 108 16.05 9.15 -5.01
C ALA A 108 16.48 8.53 -6.35
N ILE A 109 17.79 8.53 -6.65
CA ILE A 109 18.34 7.92 -7.86
C ILE A 109 18.13 6.39 -7.83
N LEU A 110 18.39 5.74 -6.70
CA LEU A 110 18.16 4.29 -6.55
C LEU A 110 16.68 3.91 -6.71
N LEU A 111 15.77 4.72 -6.15
CA LEU A 111 14.33 4.55 -6.33
C LEU A 111 13.91 4.76 -7.80
N ALA A 112 14.43 5.78 -8.46
CA ALA A 112 14.16 6.02 -9.88
C ALA A 112 14.67 4.87 -10.75
N LEU A 113 15.87 4.35 -10.47
CA LEU A 113 16.45 3.21 -11.17
C LEU A 113 15.66 1.92 -10.96
N SER A 114 15.15 1.68 -9.75
CA SER A 114 14.34 0.49 -9.48
C SER A 114 12.98 0.56 -10.17
N VAL A 115 12.32 1.74 -10.20
CA VAL A 115 11.09 1.95 -10.98
C VAL A 115 11.35 1.81 -12.48
N PHE A 116 12.46 2.34 -12.98
CA PHE A 116 12.83 2.21 -14.38
C PHE A 116 13.13 0.74 -14.74
N GLY A 117 13.83 0.02 -13.87
CA GLY A 117 14.14 -1.40 -14.04
C GLY A 117 12.89 -2.27 -14.10
N THR A 118 11.92 -2.07 -13.19
CA THR A 118 10.64 -2.80 -13.24
C THR A 118 9.85 -2.47 -14.50
N GLY A 119 9.87 -1.20 -14.94
CA GLY A 119 9.27 -0.78 -16.22
C GLY A 119 9.89 -1.47 -17.43
N LEU A 120 11.23 -1.55 -17.49
CA LEU A 120 11.95 -2.25 -18.56
C LEU A 120 11.66 -3.74 -18.57
N ILE A 121 11.61 -4.40 -17.40
CA ILE A 121 11.25 -5.82 -17.29
C ILE A 121 9.82 -6.04 -17.81
N GLY A 122 8.88 -5.17 -17.44
CA GLY A 122 7.50 -5.22 -17.94
C GLY A 122 7.42 -5.03 -19.46
N ALA A 123 8.13 -4.04 -20.00
CA ALA A 123 8.20 -3.78 -21.44
C ALA A 123 8.86 -4.93 -22.21
N PHE A 124 9.91 -5.52 -21.64
CA PHE A 124 10.57 -6.70 -22.20
C PHE A 124 9.60 -7.86 -22.27
N ILE A 125 8.92 -8.21 -21.17
CA ILE A 125 7.90 -9.28 -21.11
C ILE A 125 6.78 -9.05 -22.13
N PHE A 126 6.34 -7.80 -22.31
CA PHE A 126 5.35 -7.43 -23.31
C PHE A 126 5.86 -7.68 -24.74
N HIS A 127 7.11 -7.33 -25.02
CA HIS A 127 7.73 -7.51 -26.34
C HIS A 127 7.94 -8.99 -26.71
N ILE A 128 8.10 -9.88 -25.72
CA ILE A 128 8.20 -11.34 -25.95
C ILE A 128 6.84 -12.05 -26.09
N ASN A 129 5.72 -11.30 -26.17
CA ASN A 129 4.35 -11.84 -26.18
C ASN A 129 4.02 -12.71 -24.94
N GLY A 130 4.58 -12.34 -23.79
CA GLY A 130 4.38 -13.05 -22.52
C GLY A 130 5.19 -14.35 -22.41
N VAL A 131 5.10 -14.99 -21.25
CA VAL A 131 5.71 -16.32 -21.03
C VAL A 131 4.92 -17.34 -21.83
N LYS A 132 5.58 -18.07 -22.73
CA LYS A 132 4.97 -19.04 -23.67
C LYS A 132 4.08 -20.11 -23.00
N ASP A 133 4.26 -20.35 -21.70
CA ASP A 133 3.52 -21.35 -20.91
C ASP A 133 2.19 -20.87 -20.30
N ARG A 134 1.69 -19.67 -20.61
CA ARG A 134 0.33 -19.27 -20.19
C ARG A 134 -0.73 -19.96 -21.06
N GLU A 135 -1.66 -20.70 -20.44
CA GLU A 135 -2.78 -21.41 -21.11
C GLU A 135 -3.58 -20.54 -22.08
N ILE A 136 -3.66 -19.23 -21.82
CA ILE A 136 -4.33 -18.23 -22.67
C ILE A 136 -3.73 -18.17 -24.09
N ASN A 137 -2.41 -18.35 -24.23
CA ASN A 137 -1.73 -18.41 -25.53
C ASN A 137 -1.91 -19.77 -26.22
N LYS A 138 -2.11 -20.86 -25.47
CA LYS A 138 -2.45 -22.18 -26.03
C LYS A 138 -3.86 -22.17 -26.63
N SER A 139 -4.84 -21.62 -25.92
CA SER A 139 -6.21 -21.50 -26.42
C SER A 139 -6.30 -20.60 -27.65
N ALA A 140 -5.57 -19.48 -27.70
CA ALA A 140 -5.56 -18.60 -28.88
C ALA A 140 -4.97 -19.25 -30.14
N GLY A 141 -3.99 -20.16 -30.00
CA GLY A 141 -3.45 -20.94 -31.12
C GLY A 141 -4.41 -22.03 -31.62
N GLU A 142 -5.22 -22.60 -30.72
CA GLU A 142 -6.20 -23.63 -31.04
C GLU A 142 -7.43 -23.06 -31.78
N TYR A 143 -7.87 -21.83 -31.45
CA TYR A 143 -8.93 -21.14 -32.20
C TYR A 143 -8.50 -20.57 -33.55
N ALA A 144 -7.20 -20.38 -33.79
CA ALA A 144 -6.66 -19.89 -35.07
C ALA A 144 -6.39 -21.02 -36.09
N SER A 145 -6.60 -22.28 -35.68
CA SER A 145 -6.37 -23.49 -36.50
C SER A 145 -7.66 -24.24 -36.86
N VAL A 146 -8.82 -23.62 -36.62
CA VAL A 146 -10.15 -24.05 -37.09
C VAL A 146 -10.68 -22.98 -38.06
#